data_AF-A0A922YQ78-F1
#
_entry.id   AF-A0A922YQ78-F1
#
_cell.length_a   1.000
_cell.length_b   1.000
_cell.length_c   1.000
_cell.angle_alpha   90.00
_cell.angle_beta   90.00
_cell.angle_gamma   90.00
#
_symmetry.space_group_name_H-M   'P 1'
#
loop_
_entity.id
_entity.type
_entity.pdbx_description
1 polymer ?
#
loop_
_entity_poly.entity_id
_entity_poly.type
_entity_poly.pdbx_seq_one_letter_code
_entity_poly.pdbx_strand_id
1 'polypeptide(L)'
;EPVQQGGWSMFHTWWLAGDLTNPMAIAYSGDPVNGWFGWLDDPELEKLRSSFARAGTAAERKTIANQVQQRVIASASVGILGQFFEPVAYSTRVRGITSPIQFYWNMWAESPFSPSPAQGQ
;
A
#
# COMPACT_ATOMS: atom_id res chain seq x y z
N GLU A 1 22.12 -7.19 -20.53
CA GLU A 1 21.89 -8.63 -20.38
C GLU A 1 20.46 -8.96 -19.96
N PRO A 2 19.81 -9.96 -20.58
CA PRO A 2 18.58 -10.58 -20.07
C PRO A 2 18.76 -11.12 -18.64
N VAL A 3 17.66 -11.29 -17.89
CA VAL A 3 17.71 -11.84 -16.50
C VAL A 3 18.42 -13.19 -16.45
N GLN A 4 18.22 -14.04 -17.46
CA GLN A 4 18.87 -15.36 -17.57
C GLN A 4 20.39 -15.29 -17.80
N GLN A 5 20.94 -14.11 -18.09
CA GLN A 5 22.36 -13.87 -18.37
C GLN A 5 23.00 -12.96 -17.32
N GLY A 6 22.44 -12.92 -16.10
CA GLY A 6 22.95 -12.09 -15.00
C GLY A 6 22.50 -10.63 -15.04
N GLY A 7 21.55 -10.29 -15.92
CA GLY A 7 20.84 -9.02 -15.87
C GLY A 7 19.84 -8.95 -14.71
N TRP A 8 19.33 -7.75 -14.44
CA TRP A 8 18.36 -7.49 -13.38
C TRP A 8 17.13 -6.76 -13.93
N SER A 9 16.00 -6.92 -13.25
CA SER A 9 14.76 -6.21 -13.54
C SER A 9 14.33 -5.44 -12.29
N MET A 10 13.77 -4.25 -12.49
CA MET A 10 13.09 -3.48 -11.44
C MET A 10 11.78 -2.94 -11.97
N PHE A 11 10.83 -2.71 -11.08
CA PHE A 11 9.67 -1.89 -11.36
C PHE A 11 9.39 -0.99 -10.16
N HIS A 12 8.69 0.11 -10.41
CA HIS A 12 8.29 1.04 -9.37
C HIS A 12 6.88 0.70 -8.87
N THR A 13 6.68 0.75 -7.56
CA THR A 13 5.38 0.62 -6.91
C THR A 13 5.32 1.48 -5.67
N TRP A 14 4.12 1.62 -5.11
CA TRP A 14 3.86 2.26 -3.83
C TRP A 14 2.70 1.55 -3.11
N TRP A 15 2.54 1.84 -1.82
CA TRP A 15 1.50 1.29 -0.96
C TRP A 15 0.87 2.42 -0.15
N LEU A 16 -0.39 2.27 0.25
CA LEU A 16 -0.98 3.18 1.23
C LEU A 16 -0.35 2.91 2.60
N ALA A 17 -0.25 3.95 3.44
CA ALA A 17 0.24 3.80 4.80
C ALA A 17 -0.58 2.73 5.58
N GLY A 18 -1.88 2.64 5.31
CA GLY A 18 -2.77 1.61 5.86
C GLY A 18 -2.35 0.19 5.49
N ASP A 19 -1.94 -0.04 4.24
CA ASP A 19 -1.50 -1.36 3.76
C ASP A 19 -0.24 -1.83 4.51
N LEU A 20 0.65 -0.89 4.86
CA LEU A 20 1.91 -1.17 5.54
C LEU A 20 1.77 -1.34 7.06
N THR A 21 0.57 -1.18 7.63
CA THR A 21 0.34 -1.39 9.07
C THR A 21 0.29 -2.86 9.46
N ASN A 22 0.11 -3.76 8.49
CA ASN A 22 -0.08 -5.18 8.72
C ASN A 22 0.96 -6.01 7.91
N PRO A 23 1.86 -6.76 8.57
CA PRO A 23 2.80 -7.68 7.94
C PRO A 23 2.15 -8.77 7.05
N MET A 24 0.84 -8.95 7.13
CA MET A 24 0.11 -9.85 6.22
C MET A 24 -0.13 -9.25 4.84
N ALA A 25 0.04 -7.94 4.65
CA ALA A 25 -0.07 -7.30 3.35
C ALA A 25 0.92 -7.92 2.35
N ILE A 26 0.53 -7.91 1.08
CA ILE A 26 1.33 -8.50 -0.01
C ILE A 26 2.73 -7.87 -0.11
N ALA A 27 2.89 -6.62 0.33
CA ALA A 27 4.17 -5.91 0.41
C ALA A 27 5.27 -6.64 1.19
N TYR A 28 4.90 -7.56 2.09
CA TYR A 28 5.81 -8.33 2.92
C TYR A 28 5.92 -9.80 2.50
N SER A 29 5.42 -10.19 1.32
CA SER A 29 5.39 -11.59 0.89
C SER A 29 6.77 -12.11 0.46
N GLY A 30 7.11 -13.30 0.94
CA GLY A 30 8.23 -14.13 0.50
C GLY A 30 7.80 -15.41 -0.20
N ASP A 31 6.52 -15.53 -0.58
CA ASP A 31 6.00 -16.64 -1.37
C ASP A 31 6.12 -16.34 -2.88
N PRO A 32 6.87 -17.14 -3.66
CA PRO A 32 7.09 -16.91 -5.09
C PRO A 32 5.90 -17.35 -5.97
N VAL A 33 4.95 -18.12 -5.43
CA VAL A 33 3.77 -18.63 -6.13
C VAL A 33 2.57 -17.70 -5.92
N ASN A 34 2.35 -17.28 -4.66
CA ASN A 34 1.22 -16.44 -4.28
C ASN A 34 1.57 -14.93 -4.23
N GLY A 35 2.86 -14.60 -4.33
CA GLY A 35 3.33 -13.23 -4.50
C GLY A 35 3.27 -12.74 -5.95
N TRP A 36 3.76 -11.52 -6.18
CA TRP A 36 4.09 -10.99 -7.49
C TRP A 36 5.15 -11.79 -8.24
N PHE A 37 5.08 -11.69 -9.56
CA PHE A 37 6.03 -12.34 -10.45
C PHE A 37 7.46 -11.87 -10.17
N GLY A 38 8.36 -12.83 -9.94
CA GLY A 38 9.77 -12.57 -9.67
C GLY A 38 10.06 -12.09 -8.24
N TRP A 39 9.11 -12.20 -7.31
CA TRP A 39 9.39 -11.95 -5.89
C TRP A 39 10.28 -13.04 -5.28
N LEU A 40 10.67 -12.80 -4.03
CA LEU A 40 11.52 -13.68 -3.23
C LEU A 40 10.87 -15.05 -3.05
N ASP A 41 11.71 -16.07 -2.99
CA ASP A 41 11.43 -17.30 -2.25
C ASP A 41 12.11 -17.19 -0.88
N ASP A 42 11.35 -16.74 0.14
CA ASP A 42 11.83 -16.53 1.50
C ASP A 42 10.94 -17.26 2.53
N PRO A 43 11.23 -18.56 2.80
CA PRO A 43 10.46 -19.36 3.74
C PRO A 43 10.52 -18.85 5.18
N GLU A 44 11.58 -18.13 5.56
CA GLU A 44 11.72 -17.56 6.88
C GLU A 44 10.78 -16.36 7.07
N LEU A 45 10.68 -15.50 6.06
CA LEU A 45 9.70 -14.42 6.03
C LEU A 45 8.27 -14.94 6.12
N GLU A 46 7.93 -15.98 5.37
CA GLU A 46 6.60 -16.61 5.45
C GLU A 46 6.33 -17.24 6.82
N LYS A 47 7.33 -17.87 7.44
CA LYS A 47 7.20 -18.36 8.82
C LYS A 47 6.90 -17.23 9.80
N LEU A 48 7.60 -16.10 9.70
CA LEU A 48 7.38 -14.93 10.55
C LEU A 48 5.98 -14.34 10.35
N ARG A 49 5.51 -14.21 9.10
CA ARG A 49 4.12 -13.78 8.79
C ARG A 49 3.09 -14.74 9.39
N SER A 50 3.33 -16.03 9.25
CA SER A 50 2.49 -17.08 9.84
C SER A 50 2.47 -17.02 11.38
N SER A 51 3.60 -16.71 12.02
CA SER A 51 3.67 -16.48 13.46
C SER A 51 2.95 -15.21 13.89
N PHE A 52 3.08 -14.11 13.12
CA PHE A 52 2.36 -12.86 13.39
C PHE A 52 0.85 -13.07 13.41
N ALA A 53 0.32 -13.85 12.47
CA ALA A 53 -1.11 -14.18 12.39
C ALA A 53 -1.61 -15.01 13.59
N ARG A 54 -0.74 -15.79 14.23
CA ARG A 54 -1.08 -16.66 15.38
C ARG A 54 -0.77 -16.04 16.75
N ALA A 55 -0.11 -14.89 16.78
CA ALA A 55 0.31 -14.24 18.02
C ALA A 55 -0.88 -13.82 18.89
N GLY A 56 -0.84 -14.22 20.16
CA GLY A 56 -1.96 -14.06 21.10
C GLY A 56 -2.06 -12.67 21.70
N THR A 57 -0.97 -11.89 21.69
CA THR A 57 -0.92 -10.56 22.32
C THR A 57 -0.44 -9.47 21.37
N ALA A 58 -0.79 -8.22 21.67
CA ALA A 58 -0.32 -7.07 20.90
C ALA A 58 1.20 -6.87 21.00
N ALA A 59 1.80 -7.15 22.16
CA ALA A 59 3.24 -7.07 22.36
C ALA A 59 3.99 -8.10 21.50
N GLU A 60 3.51 -9.35 21.48
CA GLU A 60 4.06 -10.41 20.64
C GLU A 60 3.93 -10.08 19.15
N ARG A 61 2.74 -9.62 18.71
CA ARG A 61 2.53 -9.14 17.33
C ARG A 61 3.52 -8.05 16.95
N LYS A 62 3.76 -7.06 17.81
CA LYS A 62 4.72 -5.99 17.56
C LYS A 62 6.15 -6.51 17.41
N THR A 63 6.57 -7.44 18.28
CA THR A 63 7.90 -8.06 18.20
C THR A 63 8.09 -8.79 16.88
N ILE A 64 7.12 -9.61 16.46
CA ILE A 64 7.20 -10.36 15.21
C ILE A 64 7.14 -9.42 13.99
N ALA A 65 6.31 -8.37 14.03
CA ALA A 65 6.26 -7.36 12.97
C ALA A 65 7.62 -6.68 12.75
N ASN A 66 8.35 -6.36 13.82
CA ASN A 66 9.70 -5.82 13.71
C ASN A 66 10.66 -6.81 13.04
N GLN A 67 10.55 -8.11 13.35
CA GLN A 67 11.36 -9.16 12.72
C GLN A 67 11.07 -9.27 11.22
N VAL A 68 9.78 -9.22 10.84
CA VAL A 68 9.36 -9.17 9.43
C VAL A 68 9.99 -7.97 8.72
N GLN A 69 9.88 -6.78 9.29
CA GLN A 69 10.47 -5.56 8.70
C GLN A 69 11.98 -5.68 8.52
N GLN A 70 12.69 -6.20 9.53
CA GLN A 70 14.14 -6.40 9.45
C GLN A 70 14.51 -7.39 8.34
N ARG A 71 13.76 -8.50 8.19
CA ARG A 71 14.01 -9.49 7.14
C ARG A 71 13.79 -8.91 5.74
N VAL A 72 12.70 -8.16 5.54
CA VAL A 72 12.41 -7.51 4.26
C VAL A 72 13.53 -6.54 3.88
N ILE A 73 13.98 -5.69 4.81
CA ILE A 73 15.09 -4.76 4.57
C ILE A 73 16.39 -5.52 4.27
N ALA A 74 16.68 -6.58 5.01
CA ALA A 74 17.90 -7.38 4.84
C ALA A 74 17.95 -8.16 3.52
N SER A 75 16.79 -8.54 2.96
CA SER A 75 16.72 -9.26 1.69
C SER A 75 17.12 -8.40 0.48
N ALA A 76 17.22 -7.08 0.64
CA ALA A 76 17.52 -6.10 -0.42
C ALA A 76 16.59 -6.18 -1.65
N SER A 77 15.41 -6.79 -1.47
CA SER A 77 14.45 -7.02 -2.54
C SER A 77 13.55 -5.84 -2.84
N VAL A 78 13.41 -4.93 -1.88
CA VAL A 78 12.62 -3.71 -2.00
C VAL A 78 13.49 -2.54 -1.56
N GLY A 79 13.68 -1.57 -2.45
CA GLY A 79 14.28 -0.28 -2.12
C GLY A 79 13.20 0.71 -1.69
N ILE A 80 13.21 1.15 -0.43
CA ILE A 80 12.29 2.17 0.07
C ILE A 80 12.79 3.54 -0.38
N LEU A 81 12.06 4.19 -1.29
CA LEU A 81 12.41 5.51 -1.81
C LEU A 81 11.97 6.66 -0.88
N GLY A 82 10.99 6.40 -0.01
CA GLY A 82 10.48 7.39 0.94
C GLY A 82 8.96 7.31 1.09
N GLN A 83 8.39 8.36 1.67
CA GLN A 83 6.95 8.55 1.83
C GLN A 83 6.54 9.83 1.10
N PHE A 84 5.37 9.79 0.46
CA PHE A 84 4.78 10.95 -0.21
C PHE A 84 3.28 11.04 0.11
N PHE A 85 2.69 12.21 -0.12
CA PHE A 85 1.25 12.39 -0.15
C PHE A 85 0.79 12.40 -1.60
N GLU A 86 -0.27 11.67 -1.92
CA GLU A 86 -0.86 11.66 -3.26
C GLU A 86 -1.72 12.92 -3.46
N PRO A 87 -1.35 13.86 -4.34
CA PRO A 87 -2.18 15.03 -4.60
C PRO A 87 -3.36 14.62 -5.47
N VAL A 88 -4.58 14.88 -4.99
CA VAL A 88 -5.80 14.64 -5.77
C VAL A 88 -6.35 15.98 -6.26
N ALA A 89 -6.53 16.09 -7.58
CA ALA A 89 -7.18 17.23 -8.20
C ALA A 89 -8.59 16.84 -8.65
N TYR A 90 -9.58 17.68 -8.34
CA TYR A 90 -10.95 17.53 -8.80
C TYR A 90 -11.54 18.90 -9.14
N SER A 91 -12.58 18.90 -9.98
CA SER A 91 -13.28 20.13 -10.35
C SER A 91 -13.87 20.79 -9.10
N THR A 92 -13.80 22.13 -9.02
CA THR A 92 -14.46 22.93 -7.98
C THR A 92 -15.98 22.79 -7.96
N ARG A 93 -16.59 22.06 -8.92
CA ARG A 93 -18.01 21.71 -8.95
C ARG A 93 -18.34 20.39 -8.25
N VAL A 94 -17.33 19.57 -7.93
CA VAL A 94 -17.54 18.29 -7.25
C VAL A 94 -17.80 18.56 -5.77
N ARG A 95 -18.80 17.88 -5.21
CA ARG A 95 -19.23 17.94 -3.82
C ARG A 95 -19.27 16.52 -3.25
N GLY A 96 -19.28 16.42 -1.92
CA GLY A 96 -19.41 15.14 -1.23
C GLY A 96 -18.15 14.27 -1.22
N ILE A 97 -16.97 14.87 -1.39
CA ILE A 97 -15.69 14.17 -1.21
C ILE A 97 -15.48 13.96 0.29
N THR A 98 -15.42 12.70 0.70
CA THR A 98 -15.37 12.29 2.12
C THR A 98 -14.02 11.72 2.54
N SER A 99 -13.14 11.40 1.60
CA SER A 99 -11.88 10.72 1.85
C SER A 99 -10.84 11.07 0.77
N PRO A 100 -9.54 11.05 1.09
CA PRO A 100 -8.46 11.10 0.10
C PRO A 100 -8.37 9.80 -0.74
N ILE A 101 -8.97 8.70 -0.27
CA ILE A 101 -9.15 7.47 -1.04
C ILE A 101 -10.39 7.62 -1.92
N GLN A 102 -10.33 7.07 -3.14
CA GLN A 102 -11.37 7.21 -4.16
C GLN A 102 -12.64 6.42 -3.79
N PHE A 103 -13.46 7.00 -2.92
CA PHE A 103 -14.81 6.56 -2.65
C PHE A 103 -15.81 7.42 -3.40
N TYR A 104 -16.56 6.82 -4.32
CA TYR A 104 -17.48 7.55 -5.20
C TYR A 104 -18.92 7.65 -4.65
N TRP A 105 -19.20 7.06 -3.48
CA TRP A 105 -20.49 7.22 -2.84
C TRP A 105 -20.63 8.64 -2.29
N ASN A 106 -21.85 9.17 -2.26
CA ASN A 106 -22.19 10.53 -1.83
C ASN A 106 -21.52 11.66 -2.63
N MET A 107 -20.80 11.35 -3.72
CA MET A 107 -20.23 12.34 -4.61
C MET A 107 -21.26 12.77 -5.67
N TRP A 108 -21.32 14.07 -5.92
CA TRP A 108 -22.12 14.64 -7.00
C TRP A 108 -21.43 15.90 -7.56
N ALA A 109 -21.81 16.31 -8.77
CA ALA A 109 -21.27 17.50 -9.41
C ALA A 109 -22.37 18.53 -9.63
N GLU A 110 -22.10 19.79 -9.28
CA GLU A 110 -22.98 20.91 -9.62
C GLU A 110 -23.05 21.06 -11.15
N SER A 111 -24.28 21.14 -11.66
CA SER A 111 -24.50 21.44 -13.07
C SER A 111 -24.00 22.86 -13.37
N PRO A 112 -23.29 23.10 -14.48
CA PRO A 112 -22.99 24.45 -14.95
C PRO A 112 -24.24 25.30 -15.21
N PHE A 113 -25.41 24.66 -15.30
CA PHE A 113 -26.69 25.30 -15.56
C PHE A 113 -27.55 25.47 -14.29
N SER A 114 -27.02 25.14 -13.11
CA SER A 114 -27.75 25.39 -11.85
C SER A 114 -27.79 26.90 -11.56
N PRO A 115 -28.97 27.46 -11.22
CA PRO A 115 -29.07 28.88 -10.85
C PRO A 115 -28.25 29.16 -9.58
N SER A 116 -27.50 30.27 -9.57
CA SER A 116 -26.75 30.72 -8.38
C SER A 116 -27.72 30.90 -7.21
N PRO A 117 -27.38 30.44 -5.99
CA PRO A 117 -28.12 30.87 -4.81
C PRO A 117 -28.08 32.39 -4.79
N ALA A 118 -29.24 33.04 -4.76
CA ALA A 118 -29.31 34.48 -4.56
C ALA A 118 -28.56 34.80 -3.25
N GLN A 119 -27.53 35.64 -3.33
CA GLN A 119 -26.87 36.18 -2.15
C GLN A 119 -27.94 36.89 -1.33
N GLY A 120 -28.30 36.30 -0.18
CA GLY A 120 -29.27 36.89 0.74
C GLY A 120 -28.77 38.23 1.25
N GLN A 121 -29.66 39.22 1.21
CA GLN A 121 -29.56 40.49 1.94
C GLN A 121 -29.54 40.27 3.45
#